data_AF-A0A441WTY4-F1
#
_entry.id   AF-A0A441WTY4-F1
#
_cell.length_a   1.000
_cell.length_b   1.000
_cell.length_c   1.000
_cell.angle_alpha   90.00
_cell.angle_beta   90.00
_cell.angle_gamma   90.00
#
_symmetry.space_group_name_H-M   'P 1'
#
loop_
_entity.id
_entity.type
_entity.pdbx_description
1 polymer ?
#
loop_
_entity_poly.entity_id
_entity_poly.type
_entity_poly.pdbx_seq_one_letter_code
_entity_poly.pdbx_strand_id
1 'polypeptide(L)'
;MDWRRPNVANYLTLPTTTSKGVVVETPRGAEAKLTYKPKKKLFEYTRPLPAGLAYPYDWGFLPSTLGDDDDTLDGLVIHEATSAPGVVIKCDLLAALCVMQAENGETVKP
;
A
#
# COMPACT_ATOMS: atom_id res chain seq x y z
N MET A 1 9.86 9.97 33.57
CA MET A 1 9.65 10.04 32.11
C MET A 1 9.57 8.62 31.60
N ASP A 2 8.36 8.14 31.36
CA ASP A 2 8.10 6.78 30.88
C ASP A 2 8.30 6.75 29.36
N TRP A 3 9.35 6.07 28.89
CA TRP A 3 9.72 5.94 27.47
C TRP A 3 9.01 4.76 26.79
N ARG A 4 8.04 4.12 27.47
CA ARG A 4 7.25 3.03 26.90
C ARG A 4 6.73 3.45 25.53
N ARG A 5 7.08 2.62 24.53
CA ARG A 5 6.71 2.82 23.13
C ARG A 5 5.20 3.15 23.08
N PRO A 6 4.79 4.31 22.53
CA PRO A 6 3.38 4.56 22.32
C PRO A 6 2.82 3.40 21.49
N ASN A 7 1.54 3.08 21.71
CA ASN A 7 0.86 2.00 21.01
C ASN A 7 0.91 2.31 19.50
N VAL A 8 1.91 1.76 18.81
CA VAL A 8 2.17 2.02 17.40
C VAL A 8 1.03 1.44 16.57
N ALA A 9 0.46 2.28 15.70
CA ALA A 9 -0.65 1.90 14.84
C ALA A 9 -0.32 0.59 14.10
N ASN A 10 -1.22 -0.38 14.20
CA ASN A 10 -1.14 -1.60 13.41
C ASN A 10 -2.09 -1.48 12.23
N TYR A 11 -1.56 -1.05 11.09
CA TYR A 11 -2.36 -0.83 9.89
C TYR A 11 -3.04 -2.11 9.38
N LEU A 12 -2.50 -3.29 9.67
CA LEU A 12 -3.12 -4.56 9.25
C LEU A 12 -4.42 -4.87 9.99
N THR A 13 -4.58 -4.38 11.22
CA THR A 13 -5.81 -4.57 12.01
C THR A 13 -6.90 -3.57 11.70
N LEU A 14 -6.64 -2.60 10.81
CA LEU A 14 -7.68 -1.72 10.34
C LEU A 14 -8.70 -2.55 9.55
N PRO A 15 -10.01 -2.34 9.74
CA PRO A 15 -11.00 -3.21 9.11
C PRO A 15 -11.15 -2.95 7.59
N THR A 16 -11.48 -3.98 6.82
CA THR A 16 -11.48 -4.01 5.33
C THR A 16 -12.69 -3.36 4.65
N THR A 17 -13.72 -2.95 5.39
CA THR A 17 -15.01 -2.51 4.80
C THR A 17 -14.82 -1.33 3.84
N THR A 18 -15.64 -1.21 2.79
CA THR A 18 -15.61 -0.09 1.81
C THR A 18 -15.57 1.30 2.45
N SER A 19 -16.02 1.43 3.70
CA SER A 19 -15.89 2.64 4.51
C SER A 19 -14.51 2.89 5.16
N LYS A 20 -13.47 2.08 4.88
CA LYS A 20 -12.19 2.04 5.60
C LYS A 20 -10.92 1.93 4.73
N GLY A 21 -10.99 2.36 3.48
CA GLY A 21 -9.89 3.03 2.80
C GLY A 21 -8.58 2.26 2.52
N VAL A 22 -7.67 2.95 1.85
CA VAL A 22 -6.33 2.46 1.51
C VAL A 22 -5.32 3.15 2.42
N VAL A 23 -4.37 2.38 2.96
CA VAL A 23 -3.22 2.92 3.70
C VAL A 23 -2.14 3.25 2.68
N VAL A 24 -1.84 4.53 2.51
CA VAL A 24 -0.86 5.01 1.52
C VAL A 24 0.54 4.57 1.92
N GLU A 25 1.23 3.87 1.02
CA GLU A 25 2.66 3.57 1.16
C GLU A 25 3.49 4.58 0.38
N THR A 26 3.18 4.73 -0.92
CA THR A 26 3.91 5.59 -1.83
C THR A 26 2.98 6.69 -2.35
N PRO A 27 3.19 7.96 -1.94
CA PRO A 27 2.36 9.06 -2.40
C PRO A 27 2.53 9.34 -3.89
N ARG A 28 1.48 9.92 -4.47
CA ARG A 28 1.51 10.54 -5.79
C ARG A 28 2.70 11.49 -5.93
N GLY A 29 3.38 11.40 -7.06
CA GLY A 29 4.56 12.19 -7.40
C GLY A 29 5.86 11.64 -6.81
N ALA A 30 5.82 10.59 -5.99
CA ALA A 30 7.04 9.97 -5.48
C ALA A 30 7.81 9.29 -6.62
N GLU A 31 9.12 9.56 -6.68
CA GLU A 31 10.09 8.94 -7.60
C GLU A 31 10.76 7.72 -6.97
N ALA A 32 10.27 7.26 -5.83
CA ALA A 32 10.78 6.11 -5.11
C ALA A 32 9.64 5.24 -4.58
N LYS A 33 9.84 3.93 -4.63
CA LYS A 33 8.92 2.97 -4.02
C LYS A 33 9.17 2.93 -2.52
N LEU A 34 8.14 3.22 -1.74
CA LEU A 34 8.07 3.00 -0.30
C LEU A 34 7.20 1.76 -0.02
N THR A 35 7.52 1.04 1.05
CA THR A 35 6.76 -0.15 1.45
C THR A 35 6.65 -0.24 2.95
N TYR A 36 5.45 -0.50 3.45
CA TYR A 36 5.19 -0.77 4.84
C TYR A 36 5.72 -2.16 5.22
N LYS A 37 6.44 -2.25 6.34
CA LYS A 37 6.91 -3.52 6.90
C LYS A 37 6.11 -3.87 8.14
N PRO A 38 5.12 -4.78 8.07
CA PRO A 38 4.25 -5.10 9.19
C PRO A 38 4.99 -5.54 10.45
N LYS A 39 6.06 -6.34 10.30
CA LYS A 39 6.89 -6.82 11.42
C LYS A 39 7.58 -5.68 12.18
N LYS A 40 8.01 -4.64 11.46
CA LYS A 40 8.74 -3.50 12.02
C LYS A 40 7.84 -2.30 12.34
N LYS A 41 6.60 -2.30 11.82
CA LYS A 41 5.61 -1.21 11.94
C LYS A 41 6.14 0.14 11.46
N LEU A 42 6.81 0.15 10.31
CA LEU A 42 7.38 1.34 9.70
C LEU A 42 7.33 1.26 8.17
N PHE A 43 7.46 2.41 7.52
CA PHE A 43 7.62 2.52 6.06
C PHE A 43 9.10 2.54 5.73
N GLU A 44 9.51 1.71 4.77
CA GLU A 44 10.90 1.63 4.29
C GLU A 44 10.99 2.12 2.85
N TYR A 45 12.08 2.84 2.57
CA TYR A 45 12.51 3.07 1.20
C TYR A 45 12.95 1.74 0.58
N THR A 46 12.33 1.36 -0.53
CA THR A 46 12.64 0.11 -1.23
C THR A 46 13.64 0.35 -2.35
N ARG A 47 13.31 1.22 -3.31
CA ARG A 47 14.15 1.51 -4.47
C ARG A 47 13.74 2.81 -5.16
N PRO A 48 14.65 3.46 -5.91
CA PRO A 48 14.26 4.53 -6.81
C PRO A 48 13.48 3.96 -8.01
N LEU A 49 12.66 4.80 -8.62
CA LEU A 49 12.10 4.55 -9.95
C LEU A 49 13.12 4.94 -11.02
N PRO A 50 13.01 4.39 -12.25
CA PRO A 50 13.75 4.90 -13.39
C PRO A 50 13.54 6.41 -13.57
N ALA A 51 14.58 7.09 -14.05
CA ALA A 51 14.56 8.54 -14.24
C ALA A 51 13.38 8.98 -15.12
N GLY A 52 12.65 10.00 -14.67
CA GLY A 52 11.46 10.53 -15.36
C GLY A 52 10.16 9.79 -15.03
N LEU A 53 10.19 8.77 -14.16
CA LEU A 53 8.98 8.11 -13.67
C LEU A 53 8.65 8.53 -12.24
N ALA A 54 7.37 8.77 -12.00
CA ALA A 54 6.78 9.02 -10.69
C ALA A 54 5.44 8.30 -10.57
N TYR A 55 5.03 7.97 -9.35
CA TYR A 55 3.71 7.39 -9.10
C TYR A 55 2.60 8.40 -9.49
N PRO A 56 1.69 8.08 -10.42
CA PRO A 56 0.69 9.04 -10.90
C PRO A 56 -0.41 9.32 -9.88
N TYR A 57 -0.62 8.40 -8.94
CA TYR A 57 -1.59 8.43 -7.85
C TYR A 57 -1.01 7.75 -6.61
N ASP A 58 -1.69 7.90 -5.48
CA ASP A 58 -1.29 7.23 -4.24
C ASP A 58 -1.43 5.71 -4.38
N TRP A 59 -0.33 5.02 -4.03
CA TRP A 59 -0.27 3.57 -3.97
C TRP A 59 -0.18 3.10 -2.53
N GLY A 60 -0.90 2.05 -2.19
CA GLY A 60 -0.84 1.45 -0.87
C GLY A 60 -1.55 0.11 -0.82
N PHE A 61 -1.98 -0.28 0.38
CA PHE A 61 -2.64 -1.57 0.58
C PHE A 61 -3.99 -1.42 1.28
N LEU A 62 -4.86 -2.40 1.05
CA LEU A 62 -6.12 -2.56 1.76
C LEU A 62 -5.85 -3.32 3.07
N PRO A 63 -6.18 -2.75 4.23
CA PRO A 63 -6.05 -3.44 5.51
C PRO A 63 -6.88 -4.71 5.62
N SER A 64 -6.43 -5.65 6.46
CA SER A 64 -7.18 -6.88 6.78
C SER A 64 -7.60 -7.68 5.54
N THR A 65 -6.83 -7.61 4.46
CA THR A 65 -6.89 -8.54 3.31
C THR A 65 -5.67 -9.45 3.36
N LEU A 66 -5.83 -10.70 2.94
CA LEU A 66 -4.72 -11.63 2.73
C LEU A 66 -4.89 -12.24 1.35
N GLY A 67 -3.93 -11.99 0.47
CA GLY A 67 -3.79 -12.67 -0.82
C GLY A 67 -3.17 -14.05 -0.63
N ASP A 68 -3.24 -14.87 -1.68
CA ASP A 68 -2.71 -16.24 -1.68
C ASP A 68 -1.18 -16.30 -1.56
N ASP A 69 -0.51 -15.15 -1.72
CA ASP A 69 0.93 -14.92 -1.56
C ASP A 69 1.32 -14.40 -0.16
N ASP A 70 0.39 -14.40 0.81
CA ASP A 70 0.58 -13.84 2.16
C ASP A 70 0.74 -12.29 2.18
N ASP A 71 0.46 -11.61 1.06
CA ASP A 71 0.49 -10.15 0.96
C ASP A 71 -0.93 -9.55 0.94
N THR A 72 -1.05 -8.31 1.42
CA THR A 72 -2.30 -7.55 1.36
C THR A 72 -2.61 -7.13 -0.07
N LEU A 73 -3.89 -7.03 -0.44
CA LEU A 73 -4.31 -6.49 -1.73
C LEU A 73 -3.82 -5.05 -1.89
N ASP A 74 -3.18 -4.77 -3.03
CA ASP A 74 -2.78 -3.43 -3.43
C ASP A 74 -3.98 -2.54 -3.79
N GLY A 75 -3.85 -1.24 -3.50
CA GLY A 75 -4.84 -0.21 -3.81
C GLY A 75 -4.21 1.02 -4.43
N LEU A 76 -4.85 1.53 -5.48
CA LEU A 76 -4.54 2.82 -6.12
C LEU A 76 -5.68 3.80 -5.82
N VAL A 77 -5.36 4.97 -5.26
CA VAL A 77 -6.38 5.97 -4.90
C VAL A 77 -6.34 7.15 -5.85
N ILE A 78 -7.42 7.37 -6.60
CA ILE A 78 -7.55 8.50 -7.52
C ILE A 78 -8.07 9.73 -6.76
N HIS A 79 -7.26 10.77 -6.65
CA HIS A 79 -7.60 12.07 -6.07
C HIS A 79 -6.64 13.16 -6.57
N GLU A 80 -6.91 14.42 -6.20
CA GLU A 80 -6.19 15.58 -6.72
C GLU A 80 -5.02 16.05 -5.84
N ALA A 81 -5.12 15.90 -4.51
CA ALA A 81 -4.10 16.38 -3.57
C ALA A 81 -2.85 15.47 -3.49
N THR A 82 -1.75 15.98 -2.94
CA THR A 82 -0.61 15.14 -2.50
C THR A 82 -0.84 14.66 -1.07
N SER A 83 -0.47 13.42 -0.77
CA SER A 83 -0.59 12.82 0.57
C SER A 83 0.77 12.56 1.23
N ALA A 84 0.80 11.67 2.22
CA ALA A 84 2.00 11.20 2.88
C ALA A 84 1.88 9.70 3.22
N PRO A 85 3.01 8.97 3.37
CA PRO A 85 2.99 7.59 3.81
C PRO A 85 2.29 7.43 5.17
N GLY A 86 1.46 6.41 5.32
CA GLY A 86 0.70 6.11 6.54
C GLY A 86 -0.63 6.84 6.67
N VAL A 87 -0.98 7.73 5.73
CA VAL A 87 -2.33 8.30 5.66
C VAL A 87 -3.32 7.22 5.22
N VAL A 88 -4.48 7.17 5.86
CA VAL A 88 -5.60 6.33 5.43
C VAL A 88 -6.57 7.18 4.62
N ILE A 89 -6.73 6.86 3.34
CA ILE A 89 -7.68 7.56 2.47
C ILE A 89 -8.92 6.69 2.32
N LYS A 90 -10.05 7.19 2.84
CA LYS A 90 -11.35 6.57 2.62
C LYS A 90 -11.75 6.75 1.15
N CYS A 91 -12.06 5.65 0.47
CA CYS A 91 -12.42 5.64 -0.94
C CYS A 91 -13.41 4.52 -1.23
N ASP A 92 -14.19 4.70 -2.29
CA ASP A 92 -15.08 3.67 -2.83
C ASP A 92 -14.36 2.84 -3.91
N LEU A 93 -14.68 1.55 -3.99
CA LEU A 93 -14.13 0.68 -5.04
C LEU A 93 -14.73 1.06 -6.40
N LEU A 94 -13.89 1.49 -7.33
CA LEU A 94 -14.30 1.81 -8.70
C LEU A 94 -14.10 0.65 -9.67
N ALA A 95 -12.94 -0.02 -9.58
CA ALA A 95 -12.55 -1.12 -10.46
C ALA A 95 -11.50 -1.99 -9.79
N ALA A 96 -11.33 -3.22 -10.31
CA ALA A 96 -10.26 -4.14 -9.92
C ALA A 96 -9.46 -4.54 -11.17
N LEU A 97 -8.13 -4.58 -11.04
CA LEU A 97 -7.22 -5.05 -12.08
C LEU A 97 -6.65 -6.40 -11.68
N CYS A 98 -7.00 -7.46 -12.42
CA CYS A 98 -6.40 -8.78 -12.24
C CYS A 98 -5.11 -8.85 -13.06
N VAL A 99 -3.98 -8.95 -12.36
CA VAL A 99 -2.65 -9.11 -12.98
C VAL A 99 -2.22 -10.55 -12.81
N MET A 100 -1.91 -11.24 -13.92
CA MET A 100 -1.29 -12.56 -13.88
C MET A 100 0.22 -12.38 -13.91
N GLN A 101 0.89 -12.78 -12.83
CA GLN A 101 2.36 -12.82 -12.82
C GLN A 101 2.80 -14.16 -13.42
N ALA A 102 3.72 -14.10 -14.39
CA ALA A 102 4.38 -15.27 -14.93
C ALA A 102 5.81 -15.28 -14.39
N GLU A 103 6.13 -16.27 -13.57
CA GLU A 103 7.52 -16.56 -13.20
C GLU A 103 8.04 -17.67 -14.11
N ASN A 104 9.23 -17.48 -14.70
CA ASN A 104 9.91 -18.47 -15.55
C ASN A 104 9.12 -19.05 -16.76
N GLY A 105 8.08 -18.35 -17.24
CA GLY A 105 7.30 -18.77 -18.41
C GLY A 105 6.14 -19.73 -18.09
N GLU A 106 5.92 -20.05 -16.82
CA GLU A 106 4.71 -20.74 -16.38
C GLU A 106 3.72 -19.73 -15.80
N THR A 107 2.48 -19.79 -16.28
CA THR A 107 1.39 -18.95 -15.79
C THR A 107 0.96 -19.43 -14.41
N VAL A 108 1.28 -18.64 -13.38
CA VAL A 108 0.68 -18.82 -12.06
C VAL A 108 -0.79 -18.41 -12.20
N LYS A 109 -1.69 -19.38 -12.03
CA LYS A 109 -3.13 -19.12 -12.03
C LYS A 109 -3.51 -18.41 -10.73
N PRO A 110 -4.51 -17.52 -10.78
CA PRO A 110 -5.00 -16.81 -9.60
C PRO A 110 -5.51 -17.77 -8.53
#